data_AF-A0A2S9WQW2-F1
#
_entry.id   AF-A0A2S9WQW2-F1
#
_cell.length_a   1.000
_cell.length_b   1.000
_cell.length_c   1.000
_cell.angle_alpha   90.00
_cell.angle_beta   90.00
_cell.angle_gamma   90.00
#
_symmetry.space_group_name_H-M   'P 1'
#
loop_
_entity.id
_entity.type
_entity.pdbx_description
1 polymer ?
#
loop_
_entity_poly.entity_id
_entity_poly.type
_entity_poly.pdbx_seq_one_letter_code
_entity_poly.pdbx_strand_id
1 'polypeptide(L)'
;MTIEKLQKLKLSAIQPDALQTAVKELLADYEETSDKKAFEEIAKENIEKVFSMVERLAPDAIVKEPKPSKKKAPSKTVKKELDKMTSDIKLCRAKIRKFNEEKRKNEPKKPKPMRHTMIKGHFISIANLIPAKLKDNVTVQKEAEKVLLRAHRGIMNAYRMNTVTTEKGVVAIREKFDKMEEKAKK
;
A
#
# COMPACT_ATOMS: atom_id res chain seq x y z
N MET A 1 -18.70 -0.79 -15.91
CA MET A 1 -17.25 -0.56 -16.14
C MET A 1 -16.43 -1.39 -15.15
N THR A 2 -15.18 -1.76 -15.45
CA THR A 2 -14.31 -2.58 -14.58
C THR A 2 -13.19 -1.77 -13.95
N ILE A 3 -12.74 -2.18 -12.76
CA ILE A 3 -11.63 -1.53 -12.03
C ILE A 3 -10.30 -1.62 -12.77
N GLU A 4 -10.13 -2.63 -13.62
CA GLU A 4 -8.97 -2.78 -14.51
C GLU A 4 -8.76 -1.55 -15.42
N LYS A 5 -9.85 -0.88 -15.82
CA LYS A 5 -9.74 0.35 -16.63
C LYS A 5 -9.19 1.51 -15.81
N LEU A 6 -9.50 1.57 -14.50
CA LEU A 6 -8.94 2.57 -13.59
C LEU A 6 -7.45 2.30 -13.31
N GLN A 7 -7.04 1.03 -13.20
CA GLN A 7 -5.62 0.65 -13.02
C GLN A 7 -4.73 1.06 -14.20
N LYS A 8 -5.30 1.13 -15.41
CA LYS A 8 -4.59 1.53 -16.64
C LYS A 8 -4.50 3.05 -16.84
N LEU A 9 -5.10 3.86 -15.96
CA LEU A 9 -5.07 5.32 -16.07
C LEU A 9 -3.71 5.89 -15.67
N LYS A 10 -3.25 6.91 -16.39
CA LYS A 10 -2.09 7.72 -15.98
C LYS A 10 -2.51 8.65 -14.86
N LEU A 11 -2.33 8.23 -13.61
CA LEU A 11 -2.72 8.99 -12.42
C LEU A 11 -2.14 10.42 -12.39
N SER A 12 -0.95 10.65 -12.94
CA SER A 12 -0.32 11.98 -12.98
C SER A 12 -0.99 12.96 -13.94
N ALA A 13 -1.77 12.47 -14.91
CA ALA A 13 -2.48 13.29 -15.90
C ALA A 13 -3.91 13.65 -15.45
N ILE A 14 -4.36 13.14 -14.30
CA ILE A 14 -5.69 13.41 -13.76
C ILE A 14 -5.66 14.73 -12.99
N GLN A 15 -6.22 15.79 -13.58
CA GLN A 15 -6.64 16.98 -12.86
C GLN A 15 -8.17 17.00 -12.83
N PRO A 16 -8.83 17.32 -11.69
CA PRO A 16 -8.33 17.90 -10.44
C PRO A 16 -7.87 16.90 -9.36
N ASP A 17 -7.10 17.36 -8.37
CA ASP A 17 -6.49 16.56 -7.29
C ASP A 17 -7.49 15.69 -6.51
N ALA A 18 -8.70 16.19 -6.28
CA ALA A 18 -9.75 15.44 -5.61
C ALA A 18 -10.20 14.22 -6.43
N LEU A 19 -10.25 14.32 -7.77
CA LEU A 19 -10.55 13.19 -8.65
C LEU A 19 -9.39 12.20 -8.67
N GLN A 20 -8.14 12.70 -8.70
CA GLN A 20 -6.96 11.85 -8.60
C GLN A 20 -6.91 11.09 -7.27
N THR A 21 -7.28 11.73 -6.17
CA THR A 21 -7.37 11.13 -4.84
C THR A 21 -8.45 10.06 -4.80
N ALA A 22 -9.65 10.33 -5.32
CA ALA A 22 -10.74 9.37 -5.43
C ALA A 22 -10.34 8.09 -6.20
N VAL A 23 -9.60 8.22 -7.30
CA VAL A 23 -9.09 7.06 -8.07
C VAL A 23 -8.08 6.26 -7.23
N LYS A 24 -7.11 6.92 -6.60
CA LYS A 24 -6.12 6.25 -5.73
C LYS A 24 -6.77 5.52 -4.57
N GLU A 25 -7.78 6.15 -3.97
CA GLU A 25 -8.56 5.62 -2.87
C GLU A 25 -9.32 4.34 -3.24
N LEU A 26 -10.01 4.34 -4.39
CA LEU A 26 -10.69 3.15 -4.89
C LEU A 26 -9.74 2.01 -5.24
N LEU A 27 -8.57 2.32 -5.80
CA LEU A 27 -7.55 1.32 -6.10
C LEU A 27 -6.95 0.72 -4.82
N ALA A 28 -6.70 1.55 -3.81
CA ALA A 28 -6.22 1.07 -2.51
C ALA A 28 -7.25 0.17 -1.83
N ASP A 29 -8.53 0.57 -1.83
CA ASP A 29 -9.59 -0.23 -1.24
C ASP A 29 -9.71 -1.61 -1.95
N TYR A 30 -9.54 -1.65 -3.28
CA TYR A 30 -9.55 -2.91 -4.04
C TYR A 30 -8.39 -3.85 -3.66
N GLU A 31 -7.16 -3.32 -3.51
CA GLU A 31 -5.98 -4.10 -3.10
C GLU A 31 -6.09 -4.61 -1.65
N GLU A 32 -6.75 -3.87 -0.76
CA GLU A 32 -6.99 -4.28 0.62
C GLU A 32 -8.10 -5.34 0.78
N THR A 33 -9.01 -5.44 -0.20
CA THR A 33 -10.12 -6.41 -0.14
C THR A 33 -9.68 -7.81 -0.57
N SER A 34 -10.02 -8.81 0.25
CA SER A 34 -9.81 -10.22 -0.10
C SER A 34 -10.76 -10.69 -1.20
N ASP A 35 -11.99 -10.16 -1.24
CA ASP A 35 -13.04 -10.54 -2.18
C ASP A 35 -13.21 -9.48 -3.27
N LYS A 36 -12.36 -9.59 -4.29
CA LYS A 36 -12.32 -8.66 -5.44
C LYS A 36 -13.64 -8.62 -6.21
N LYS A 37 -14.37 -9.74 -6.28
CA LYS A 37 -15.65 -9.82 -6.99
C LYS A 37 -16.75 -9.08 -6.25
N ALA A 38 -16.85 -9.28 -4.94
CA ALA A 38 -17.81 -8.53 -4.12
C ALA A 38 -17.52 -7.03 -4.13
N PHE A 39 -16.24 -6.64 -4.11
CA PHE A 39 -15.85 -5.24 -4.26
C PHE A 39 -16.32 -4.65 -5.60
N GLU A 40 -16.09 -5.36 -6.71
CA GLU A 40 -16.49 -4.89 -8.03
C GLU A 40 -18.01 -4.70 -8.17
N GLU A 41 -18.82 -5.53 -7.52
CA GLU A 41 -20.28 -5.35 -7.49
C GLU A 41 -20.71 -4.15 -6.63
N ILE A 42 -20.15 -4.03 -5.42
CA ILE A 42 -20.51 -2.94 -4.48
C ILE A 42 -20.04 -1.58 -5.00
N ALA A 43 -18.87 -1.54 -5.64
CA ALA A 43 -18.25 -0.32 -6.13
C ALA A 43 -18.59 -0.01 -7.60
N LYS A 44 -19.36 -0.86 -8.30
CA LYS A 44 -19.65 -0.73 -9.75
C LYS A 44 -20.12 0.66 -10.15
N GLU A 45 -21.13 1.19 -9.45
CA GLU A 45 -21.69 2.52 -9.72
C GLU A 45 -20.65 3.63 -9.48
N ASN A 46 -19.82 3.49 -8.46
CA ASN A 46 -18.78 4.46 -8.15
C ASN A 46 -17.64 4.41 -9.15
N ILE A 47 -17.21 3.21 -9.57
CA ILE A 47 -16.22 3.01 -10.63
C ILE A 47 -16.69 3.67 -11.93
N GLU A 48 -17.97 3.54 -12.27
CA GLU A 48 -18.57 4.18 -13.44
C GLU A 48 -18.61 5.71 -13.32
N LYS A 49 -19.04 6.24 -12.17
CA LYS A 49 -19.02 7.69 -11.90
C LYS A 49 -17.62 8.28 -11.95
N VAL A 50 -16.63 7.62 -11.35
CA VAL A 50 -15.24 8.07 -11.38
C VAL A 50 -14.69 8.05 -12.79
N PHE A 51 -14.93 6.97 -13.53
CA PHE A 51 -14.43 6.82 -14.89
C PHE A 51 -15.01 7.88 -15.84
N SER A 52 -16.33 8.11 -15.79
CA SER A 52 -16.99 9.16 -16.59
C SER A 52 -16.49 10.58 -16.25
N MET A 53 -16.16 10.85 -14.98
CA MET A 53 -15.54 12.12 -14.61
C MET A 53 -14.11 12.26 -15.13
N VAL A 54 -13.34 11.17 -15.15
CA VAL A 54 -12.00 11.15 -15.77
C VAL A 54 -12.10 11.35 -17.28
N GLU A 55 -13.03 10.70 -17.97
CA GLU A 55 -13.27 10.91 -19.41
C GLU A 55 -13.58 12.37 -19.74
N ARG A 56 -14.36 13.04 -18.89
CA ARG A 56 -14.76 14.44 -19.11
C ARG A 56 -13.66 15.45 -18.77
N LEU A 57 -12.90 15.22 -17.69
CA LEU A 57 -11.97 16.22 -17.13
C LEU A 57 -10.50 15.95 -17.47
N ALA A 58 -10.14 14.69 -17.71
CA ALA A 58 -8.78 14.26 -18.00
C ALA A 58 -8.77 13.13 -19.05
N PRO A 59 -9.29 13.37 -20.27
CA PRO A 59 -9.28 12.38 -21.35
C PRO A 59 -7.85 11.96 -21.71
N ASP A 60 -6.87 12.85 -21.55
CA ASP A 60 -5.44 12.59 -21.78
C ASP A 60 -4.85 11.53 -20.82
N ALA A 61 -5.53 11.23 -19.70
CA ALA A 61 -5.13 10.19 -18.76
C ALA A 61 -5.54 8.78 -19.22
N ILE A 62 -6.45 8.68 -20.20
CA ILE A 62 -6.92 7.43 -20.79
C ILE A 62 -6.05 7.13 -22.01
N VAL A 63 -5.45 5.93 -22.05
CA VAL A 63 -4.63 5.49 -23.19
C VAL A 63 -5.54 5.15 -24.37
N LYS A 64 -6.04 6.15 -25.09
CA LYS A 64 -6.55 6.07 -26.46
C LYS A 64 -6.19 7.36 -27.20
N GLU A 65 -5.92 7.21 -28.50
CA GLU A 65 -5.37 8.20 -29.42
C GLU A 65 -5.88 9.64 -29.26
N PRO A 66 -5.01 10.64 -29.51
CA PRO A 66 -5.24 12.02 -29.10
C PRO A 66 -6.38 12.65 -29.91
N LYS A 67 -7.41 13.15 -29.22
CA LYS A 67 -8.26 14.23 -29.72
C LYS A 67 -7.98 15.50 -28.89
N PRO A 68 -7.84 16.67 -29.53
CA PRO A 68 -7.43 17.88 -28.83
C PRO A 68 -8.57 18.35 -27.94
N SER A 69 -8.42 18.28 -26.61
CA SER A 69 -9.40 18.82 -25.68
C SER A 69 -8.83 20.02 -24.91
N LYS A 70 -9.48 21.17 -25.08
CA LYS A 70 -9.13 22.45 -24.44
C LYS A 70 -9.32 22.33 -22.93
N LYS A 71 -8.26 22.65 -22.16
CA LYS A 71 -8.33 22.84 -20.70
C LYS A 71 -9.42 23.85 -20.35
N LYS A 72 -10.58 23.39 -19.88
CA LYS A 72 -11.61 24.26 -19.27
C LYS A 72 -11.49 24.15 -17.77
N ALA A 73 -11.32 25.30 -17.11
CA ALA A 73 -11.40 25.40 -15.65
C ALA A 73 -12.76 24.83 -15.18
N PRO A 74 -12.80 24.11 -14.05
CA PRO A 74 -14.03 23.48 -13.56
C PRO A 74 -15.07 24.56 -13.22
N SER A 75 -16.26 24.46 -13.83
CA SER A 75 -17.38 25.36 -13.51
C SER A 75 -17.89 25.10 -12.08
N LYS A 76 -18.65 26.05 -11.51
CA LYS A 76 -19.30 25.88 -10.19
C LYS A 76 -20.18 24.61 -10.12
N THR A 77 -20.69 24.13 -11.26
CA THR A 77 -21.43 22.87 -11.39
C THR A 77 -20.54 21.64 -11.20
N VAL A 78 -19.32 21.65 -11.75
CA VAL A 78 -18.34 20.55 -11.60
C VAL A 78 -17.90 20.38 -10.15
N LYS A 79 -17.76 21.48 -9.39
CA LYS A 79 -17.43 21.39 -7.95
C LYS A 79 -18.50 20.66 -7.15
N LYS A 80 -19.78 20.99 -7.37
CA LYS A 80 -20.91 20.32 -6.70
C LYS A 80 -21.01 18.82 -7.07
N GLU A 81 -20.68 18.46 -8.31
CA GLU A 81 -20.60 17.06 -8.74
C GLU A 81 -19.44 16.34 -8.04
N LEU A 82 -18.28 16.99 -7.90
CA LEU A 82 -17.14 16.45 -7.16
C LEU A 82 -17.47 16.23 -5.67
N ASP A 83 -18.16 17.17 -5.03
CA ASP A 83 -18.53 17.04 -3.62
C ASP A 83 -19.50 15.87 -3.40
N LYS A 84 -20.50 15.71 -4.27
CA LYS A 84 -21.43 14.57 -4.25
C LYS A 84 -20.72 13.24 -4.50
N MET A 85 -19.80 13.22 -5.46
CA MET A 85 -18.97 12.05 -5.74
C MET A 85 -18.14 11.66 -4.51
N THR A 86 -17.57 12.65 -3.82
CA THR A 86 -16.78 12.42 -2.60
C THR A 86 -17.64 11.82 -1.48
N SER A 87 -18.89 12.28 -1.32
CA SER A 87 -19.82 11.66 -0.36
C SER A 87 -20.22 10.23 -0.75
N ASP A 88 -20.44 9.96 -2.03
CA ASP A 88 -20.81 8.63 -2.53
C ASP A 88 -19.65 7.62 -2.32
N ILE A 89 -18.42 8.06 -2.50
CA ILE A 89 -17.22 7.26 -2.22
C ILE A 89 -17.11 6.96 -0.72
N LYS A 90 -17.36 7.93 0.15
CA LYS A 90 -17.36 7.72 1.62
C LYS A 90 -18.41 6.69 2.03
N LEU A 91 -19.61 6.74 1.45
CA LEU A 91 -20.67 5.77 1.72
C LEU A 91 -20.31 4.37 1.23
N CYS A 92 -19.71 4.25 0.04
CA CYS A 92 -19.22 2.98 -0.48
C CYS A 92 -18.14 2.37 0.41
N ARG A 93 -17.18 3.19 0.87
CA ARG A 93 -16.16 2.77 1.85
C ARG A 93 -16.77 2.28 3.15
N ALA A 94 -17.81 2.96 3.66
CA ALA A 94 -18.52 2.50 4.85
C ALA A 94 -19.20 1.15 4.62
N LYS A 95 -19.79 0.90 3.45
CA LYS A 95 -20.38 -0.40 3.08
C LYS A 95 -19.31 -1.49 2.98
N ILE A 96 -18.18 -1.20 2.32
CA ILE A 96 -17.04 -2.14 2.19
C ILE A 96 -16.47 -2.47 3.57
N ARG A 97 -16.31 -1.49 4.46
CA ARG A 97 -15.87 -1.72 5.85
C ARG A 97 -16.81 -2.66 6.59
N LYS A 98 -18.12 -2.41 6.54
CA LYS A 98 -19.13 -3.28 7.19
C LYS A 98 -19.12 -4.69 6.62
N PHE A 99 -19.06 -4.84 5.30
CA PHE A 99 -18.96 -6.14 4.63
C PHE A 99 -17.69 -6.89 5.03
N ASN A 100 -16.54 -6.21 5.03
CA ASN A 100 -15.27 -6.79 5.46
C ASN A 100 -15.26 -7.13 6.95
N GLU A 101 -15.88 -6.32 7.80
CA GLU A 101 -16.06 -6.61 9.24
C GLU A 101 -16.94 -7.84 9.44
N GLU A 102 -18.04 -7.98 8.71
CA GLU A 102 -18.91 -9.16 8.77
C GLU A 102 -18.20 -10.42 8.29
N LYS A 103 -17.42 -10.36 7.22
CA LYS A 103 -16.58 -11.47 6.79
C LYS A 103 -15.52 -11.83 7.84
N ARG A 104 -14.89 -10.82 8.45
CA ARG A 104 -13.89 -10.99 9.52
C ARG A 104 -14.49 -11.46 10.84
N LYS A 105 -15.80 -11.36 11.09
CA LYS A 105 -16.44 -11.91 12.31
C LYS A 105 -16.30 -13.43 12.38
N ASN A 106 -16.32 -14.10 11.22
CA ASN A 106 -16.21 -15.55 11.12
C ASN A 106 -14.77 -16.03 10.88
N GLU A 107 -13.83 -15.11 10.63
CA GLU A 107 -12.41 -15.43 10.53
C GLU A 107 -11.75 -15.34 11.91
N PRO A 108 -10.84 -16.27 12.26
CA PRO A 108 -10.05 -16.13 13.47
C PRO A 108 -9.24 -14.84 13.41
N LYS A 109 -9.46 -13.93 14.37
CA LYS A 109 -8.69 -12.69 14.49
C LYS A 109 -7.20 -13.06 14.53
N LYS A 110 -6.42 -12.54 13.57
CA LYS A 110 -4.96 -12.72 13.59
C LYS A 110 -4.46 -12.31 14.98
N PRO A 111 -3.70 -13.17 15.67
CA PRO A 111 -3.20 -12.86 17.01
C PRO A 111 -2.39 -11.55 16.93
N LYS A 112 -2.60 -10.66 17.91
CA LYS A 112 -1.81 -9.43 17.99
C LYS A 112 -0.33 -9.81 18.00
N PRO A 113 0.51 -9.20 17.14
CA PRO A 113 1.92 -9.54 17.10
C PRO A 113 2.52 -9.31 18.49
N MET A 114 3.22 -10.32 19.01
CA MET A 114 3.92 -10.20 20.29
C MET A 114 4.96 -9.08 20.20
N ARG A 115 5.28 -8.44 21.33
CA ARG A 115 6.30 -7.38 21.41
C ARG A 115 7.63 -7.82 20.79
N HIS A 116 8.01 -9.09 21.01
CA HIS A 116 9.16 -9.73 20.37
C HIS A 116 9.11 -9.60 18.84
N THR A 117 8.01 -10.02 18.22
CA THR A 117 7.80 -9.99 16.78
C THR A 117 7.83 -8.57 16.23
N MET A 118 7.29 -7.60 16.98
CA MET A 118 7.34 -6.19 16.60
C MET A 118 8.77 -5.65 16.58
N ILE A 119 9.54 -5.89 17.65
CA ILE A 119 10.95 -5.48 17.75
C ILE A 119 11.75 -6.10 16.60
N LYS A 120 11.62 -7.41 16.38
CA LYS A 120 12.22 -8.12 15.24
C LYS A 120 11.87 -7.45 13.90
N GLY A 121 10.59 -7.12 13.69
CA GLY A 121 10.11 -6.45 12.48
C GLY A 121 10.80 -5.10 12.23
N HIS A 122 10.98 -4.29 13.27
CA HIS A 122 11.67 -3.00 13.14
C HIS A 122 13.14 -3.15 12.73
N PHE A 123 13.88 -4.10 13.31
CA PHE A 123 15.27 -4.36 12.91
C PHE A 123 15.39 -4.85 11.45
N ILE A 124 14.46 -5.69 11.01
CA ILE A 124 14.38 -6.11 9.61
C ILE A 124 14.11 -4.91 8.70
N SER A 125 13.20 -4.02 9.08
CA SER A 125 12.92 -2.80 8.31
C SER A 125 14.13 -1.88 8.23
N ILE A 126 14.89 -1.70 9.31
CA ILE A 126 16.13 -0.91 9.31
C ILE A 126 17.15 -1.52 8.33
N ALA A 127 17.29 -2.85 8.30
CA ALA A 127 18.17 -3.51 7.34
C ALA A 127 17.76 -3.27 5.86
N ASN A 128 16.49 -2.97 5.57
CA ASN A 128 16.06 -2.62 4.21
C ASN A 128 16.42 -1.20 3.80
N LEU A 129 16.84 -0.34 4.74
CA LEU A 129 17.17 1.06 4.48
C LEU A 129 18.63 1.25 4.03
N ILE A 130 19.39 0.17 3.81
CA ILE A 130 20.72 0.25 3.20
C ILE A 130 20.58 0.95 1.84
N PRO A 131 21.31 2.06 1.60
CA PRO A 131 21.21 2.80 0.34
C PRO A 131 21.48 1.90 -0.86
N ALA A 132 20.72 2.07 -1.95
CA ALA A 132 20.83 1.22 -3.15
C ALA A 132 22.26 1.13 -3.69
N LYS A 133 23.02 2.23 -3.64
CA LYS A 133 24.43 2.30 -4.07
C LYS A 133 25.38 1.42 -3.25
N LEU A 134 25.03 1.16 -1.99
CA LEU A 134 25.84 0.40 -1.04
C LEU A 134 25.23 -0.97 -0.74
N LYS A 135 24.10 -1.29 -1.39
CA LYS A 135 23.33 -2.49 -1.09
C LYS A 135 24.09 -3.77 -1.39
N ASP A 136 24.96 -3.76 -2.39
CA ASP A 136 25.75 -4.93 -2.79
C ASP A 136 27.17 -4.92 -2.19
N ASN A 137 27.49 -3.90 -1.37
CA ASN A 137 28.78 -3.84 -0.69
C ASN A 137 28.78 -4.74 0.55
N VAL A 138 29.46 -5.88 0.45
CA VAL A 138 29.55 -6.91 1.50
C VAL A 138 30.14 -6.37 2.81
N THR A 139 31.07 -5.41 2.77
CA THR A 139 31.65 -4.86 4.02
C THR A 139 30.60 -4.05 4.79
N VAL A 140 29.85 -3.20 4.08
CA VAL A 140 28.75 -2.41 4.64
C VAL A 140 27.63 -3.31 5.16
N GLN A 141 27.29 -4.38 4.43
CA GLN A 141 26.32 -5.37 4.89
C GLN A 141 26.74 -6.02 6.22
N LYS A 142 27.99 -6.49 6.33
CA LYS A 142 28.51 -7.14 7.56
C LYS A 142 28.59 -6.18 8.75
N GLU A 143 28.97 -4.93 8.51
CA GLU A 143 28.98 -3.92 9.57
C GLU A 143 27.57 -3.60 10.06
N ALA A 144 26.63 -3.39 9.13
CA ALA A 144 25.22 -3.17 9.46
C ALA A 144 24.62 -4.37 10.23
N GLU A 145 24.91 -5.60 9.79
CA GLU A 145 24.47 -6.81 10.47
C GLU A 145 24.98 -6.86 11.93
N LYS A 146 26.28 -6.62 12.16
CA LYS A 146 26.87 -6.63 13.51
C LYS A 146 26.19 -5.62 14.43
N VAL A 147 25.98 -4.39 13.95
CA VAL A 147 25.34 -3.33 14.73
C VAL A 147 23.90 -3.70 15.06
N LEU A 148 23.13 -4.15 14.07
CA LEU A 148 21.72 -4.51 14.26
C LEU A 148 21.55 -5.73 15.18
N LEU A 149 22.40 -6.74 15.06
CA LEU A 149 22.38 -7.91 15.94
C LEU A 149 22.72 -7.53 17.39
N ARG A 150 23.73 -6.69 17.60
CA ARG A 150 24.13 -6.23 18.94
C ARG A 150 23.02 -5.40 19.57
N ALA A 151 22.45 -4.46 18.83
CA ALA A 151 21.35 -3.62 19.30
C ALA A 151 20.09 -4.45 19.60
N HIS A 152 19.72 -5.38 18.71
CA HIS A 152 18.59 -6.29 18.94
C HIS A 152 18.80 -7.09 20.24
N ARG A 153 19.94 -7.76 20.40
CA ARG A 153 20.24 -8.50 21.64
C ARG A 153 20.22 -7.60 22.88
N GLY A 154 20.79 -6.40 22.79
CA GLY A 154 20.81 -5.44 23.88
C GLY A 154 19.41 -5.04 24.35
N ILE A 155 18.51 -4.72 23.41
CA ILE A 155 17.11 -4.38 23.70
C ILE A 155 16.36 -5.57 24.30
N MET A 156 16.54 -6.77 23.72
CA MET A 156 15.86 -7.97 24.20
C MET A 156 16.27 -8.33 25.63
N ASN A 157 17.56 -8.21 25.95
CA ASN A 157 18.08 -8.44 27.29
C ASN A 157 17.61 -7.36 28.29
N ALA A 158 17.65 -6.09 27.90
CA ALA A 158 17.19 -4.98 28.75
C ALA A 158 15.71 -5.13 29.14
N TYR A 159 14.89 -5.62 28.22
CA TYR A 159 13.46 -5.86 28.46
C TYR A 159 13.16 -7.24 29.07
N ARG A 160 14.19 -8.00 29.47
CA ARG A 160 14.07 -9.35 30.05
C ARG A 160 13.19 -10.27 29.19
N MET A 161 13.28 -10.14 27.87
CA MET A 161 12.55 -10.99 26.94
C MET A 161 13.28 -12.33 26.76
N ASN A 162 12.55 -13.44 26.88
CA ASN A 162 13.09 -14.82 26.87
C ASN A 162 14.20 -15.05 25.82
N THR A 163 15.22 -15.83 26.20
CA THR A 163 16.40 -16.15 25.38
C THR A 163 16.04 -16.88 24.08
N VAL A 164 15.13 -17.86 24.15
CA VAL A 164 14.69 -18.69 23.01
C VAL A 164 14.08 -17.85 21.88
N THR A 165 13.29 -16.83 22.21
CA THR A 165 12.71 -15.97 21.18
C THR A 165 13.76 -15.02 20.63
N THR A 166 14.64 -14.48 21.46
CA THR A 166 15.77 -13.64 21.06
C THR A 166 16.66 -14.34 20.02
N GLU A 167 16.94 -15.63 20.20
CA GLU A 167 17.67 -16.46 19.23
C GLU A 167 16.96 -16.56 17.88
N LYS A 168 15.64 -16.82 17.86
CA LYS A 168 14.84 -16.80 16.62
C LYS A 168 14.84 -15.44 15.91
N GLY A 169 15.02 -14.35 16.65
CA GLY A 169 15.21 -13.01 16.09
C GLY A 169 16.58 -12.86 15.43
N VAL A 170 17.63 -13.29 16.11
CA VAL A 170 19.02 -13.28 15.62
C VAL A 170 19.16 -14.10 14.33
N VAL A 171 18.64 -15.33 14.31
CA VAL A 171 18.72 -16.22 13.13
C VAL A 171 18.07 -15.59 11.91
N ALA A 172 16.87 -15.03 12.06
CA ALA A 172 16.17 -14.42 10.94
C ALA A 172 16.81 -13.11 10.44
N ILE A 173 17.51 -12.37 11.31
CA ILE A 173 18.32 -11.22 10.88
C ILE A 173 19.52 -11.73 10.06
N ARG A 174 20.22 -12.76 10.52
CA ARG A 174 21.34 -13.39 9.79
C ARG A 174 20.93 -13.90 8.42
N GLU A 175 19.88 -14.73 8.34
CA GLU A 175 19.38 -15.28 7.07
C GLU A 175 19.05 -14.20 6.04
N LYS A 176 18.62 -13.01 6.50
CA LYS A 176 18.35 -11.88 5.61
C LYS A 176 19.64 -11.31 5.02
N PHE A 177 20.69 -11.15 5.83
CA PHE A 177 22.00 -10.72 5.35
C PHE A 177 22.66 -11.79 4.48
N ASP A 178 22.54 -13.08 4.82
CA ASP A 178 23.02 -14.19 3.98
C ASP A 178 22.38 -14.14 2.58
N LYS A 179 21.05 -13.94 2.50
CA LYS A 179 20.35 -13.75 1.21
C LYS A 179 20.76 -12.49 0.46
N MET A 180 21.21 -11.45 1.15
CA MET A 180 21.75 -10.24 0.50
C MET A 180 23.16 -10.49 -0.02
N GLU A 181 24.00 -11.22 0.72
CA GLU A 181 25.32 -11.64 0.28
C GLU A 181 25.26 -12.57 -0.93
N GLU A 182 24.37 -13.56 -0.93
CA GLU A 182 24.19 -14.48 -2.07
C GLU A 182 23.77 -13.74 -3.34
N LYS A 183 22.96 -12.69 -3.20
CA LYS A 183 22.56 -11.84 -4.33
C LYS A 183 23.69 -10.93 -4.81
N ALA A 184 24.53 -10.45 -3.90
CA ALA A 184 25.68 -9.63 -4.25
C ALA A 184 26.83 -10.43 -4.89
N LYS A 185 26.88 -11.75 -4.67
CA LYS A 185 27.88 -12.67 -5.25
C LYS A 185 27.47 -13.30 -6.58
N LYS A 186 26.20 -13.17 -6.99
CA LYS A 186 25.67 -13.60 -8.30
C LYS A 186 25.71 -12.46 -9.29
#